data_AF-A0A9P5P998-F1
#
_entry.id   AF-A0A9P5P998-F1
#
_cell.length_a   1.000
_cell.length_b   1.000
_cell.length_c   1.000
_cell.angle_alpha   90.00
_cell.angle_beta   90.00
_cell.angle_gamma   90.00
#
_symmetry.space_group_name_H-M   'P 1'
#
loop_
_entity.id
_entity.type
_entity.pdbx_description
1 polymer ?
#
loop_
_entity_poly.entity_id
_entity_poly.type
_entity_poly.pdbx_seq_one_letter_code
_entity_poly.pdbx_strand_id
1 'polypeptide(L)'
;MSYELHPTYPQTLPANFSQSSDHAKAIFGLILLWQHKIGSTTVQDLMSCADSTLKHHTTVNMGIKNAHFFGAIMVKRCSECIDRDQVHPWTSSERFDLLRQYTDWLIKVKDRDTLKEIILQIFAITELGRVTQENQEFKQELMDVVALLDKNHCEARSSIPTSNKRKRDEIDEGREGPIKISRHTISYTQREVEALIESCKKIEEASMDPLMLNDELAQAMSELKDTLNTFV
;
A
#
# COMPACT_ATOMS: atom_id res chain seq x y z
N MET A 1 9.15 -5.75 16.08
CA MET A 1 8.44 -6.63 15.13
C MET A 1 9.46 -7.59 14.60
N SER A 2 9.16 -8.89 14.48
CA SER A 2 10.05 -9.83 13.79
C SER A 2 9.21 -10.77 12.95
N TYR A 3 9.48 -10.83 11.64
CA TYR A 3 8.87 -11.81 10.73
C TYR A 3 9.08 -13.23 11.23
N GLU A 4 10.20 -13.52 11.88
CA GLU A 4 10.57 -14.87 12.34
C GLU A 4 9.61 -15.43 13.40
N LEU A 5 9.00 -14.56 14.21
CA LEU A 5 8.01 -14.97 15.21
C LEU A 5 6.64 -15.25 14.61
N HIS A 6 6.35 -14.63 13.46
CA HIS A 6 5.06 -14.69 12.80
C HIS A 6 5.23 -14.79 11.29
N PRO A 7 5.84 -15.86 10.75
CA PRO A 7 6.08 -15.95 9.32
C PRO A 7 4.76 -16.09 8.55
N THR A 8 4.67 -15.45 7.38
CA THR A 8 3.53 -15.60 6.46
C THR A 8 3.72 -16.76 5.48
N TYR A 9 4.96 -17.24 5.33
CA TYR A 9 5.30 -18.43 4.55
C TYR A 9 6.03 -19.44 5.44
N PRO A 10 5.62 -20.72 5.45
CA PRO A 10 6.19 -21.72 6.36
C PRO A 10 7.63 -22.12 6.02
N GLN A 11 8.06 -21.91 4.78
CA GLN A 11 9.44 -22.23 4.36
C GLN A 11 10.33 -20.99 4.43
N THR A 12 11.64 -21.21 4.41
CA THR A 12 12.61 -20.12 4.33
C THR A 12 12.41 -19.34 3.03
N LEU A 13 12.40 -18.01 3.13
CA LEU A 13 12.30 -17.15 1.94
C LEU A 13 13.51 -17.39 1.01
N PRO A 14 13.32 -17.35 -0.32
CA PRO A 14 14.42 -17.48 -1.27
C PRO A 14 15.58 -16.52 -0.96
N ALA A 15 16.81 -17.04 -1.00
CA ALA A 15 18.01 -16.27 -0.65
C ALA A 15 18.27 -15.06 -1.58
N ASN A 16 17.65 -15.03 -2.75
CA ASN A 16 17.72 -13.92 -3.71
C ASN A 16 16.67 -12.82 -3.44
N PHE A 17 15.80 -12.98 -2.44
CA PHE A 17 14.99 -11.90 -1.88
C PHE A 17 15.84 -11.04 -0.95
N SER A 18 15.95 -9.75 -1.23
CA SER A 18 17.00 -8.91 -0.68
C SER A 18 16.56 -7.91 0.38
N GLN A 19 15.25 -7.73 0.58
CA GLN A 19 14.75 -6.74 1.52
C GLN A 19 14.81 -7.27 2.95
N SER A 20 15.43 -6.48 3.83
CA SER A 20 15.55 -6.79 5.25
C SER A 20 14.28 -6.50 6.06
N SER A 21 13.42 -5.61 5.55
CA SER A 21 12.17 -5.19 6.21
C SER A 21 11.23 -6.38 6.44
N ASP A 22 10.76 -6.54 7.68
CA ASP A 22 9.78 -7.58 8.02
C ASP A 22 8.47 -7.43 7.26
N HIS A 23 8.07 -6.20 6.95
CA HIS A 23 6.90 -5.92 6.11
C HIS A 23 7.07 -6.48 4.70
N ALA A 24 8.24 -6.24 4.10
CA ALA A 24 8.56 -6.76 2.78
C ALA A 24 8.60 -8.30 2.78
N LYS A 25 9.20 -8.90 3.81
CA LYS A 25 9.20 -10.36 4.01
C LYS A 25 7.79 -10.91 4.19
N ALA A 26 6.93 -10.23 4.95
CA ALA A 26 5.55 -10.64 5.18
C ALA A 26 4.74 -10.65 3.88
N ILE A 27 4.77 -9.57 3.10
CA ILE A 27 4.08 -9.51 1.81
C ILE A 27 4.65 -10.55 0.84
N PHE A 28 5.97 -10.65 0.72
CA PHE A 28 6.59 -11.62 -0.17
C PHE A 28 6.25 -13.07 0.22
N GLY A 29 6.21 -13.37 1.52
CA GLY A 29 5.79 -14.67 2.02
C GLY A 29 4.31 -14.98 1.74
N LEU A 30 3.42 -13.98 1.83
CA LEU A 30 2.00 -14.15 1.44
C LEU A 30 1.86 -14.46 -0.05
N ILE A 31 2.65 -13.81 -0.90
CA ILE A 31 2.69 -14.07 -2.33
C ILE A 31 3.14 -15.51 -2.62
N LEU A 32 4.23 -15.97 -1.99
CA LEU A 32 4.71 -17.35 -2.15
C LEU A 32 3.69 -18.38 -1.62
N LEU A 33 3.00 -18.06 -0.52
CA LEU A 33 1.92 -18.90 0.00
C LEU A 33 0.77 -19.01 -0.99
N TRP A 34 0.35 -17.89 -1.58
CA TRP A 34 -0.70 -17.85 -2.61
C TRP A 34 -0.31 -18.70 -3.82
N GLN A 35 0.89 -18.52 -4.37
CA GLN A 35 1.41 -19.30 -5.48
C GLN A 35 1.37 -20.80 -5.20
N HIS A 36 1.84 -21.21 -4.02
CA HIS A 36 1.85 -22.60 -3.60
C HIS A 36 0.43 -23.18 -3.50
N LYS A 37 -0.53 -22.41 -2.98
CA LYS A 37 -1.95 -22.83 -2.90
C LYS A 37 -2.59 -23.07 -4.25
N ILE A 38 -2.26 -22.26 -5.27
CA ILE A 38 -2.81 -22.38 -6.62
C ILE A 38 -1.97 -23.28 -7.55
N GLY A 39 -0.84 -23.82 -7.08
CA GLY A 39 0.06 -24.63 -7.89
C GLY A 39 0.79 -23.84 -8.99
N SER A 40 0.97 -22.53 -8.82
CA SER A 40 1.67 -21.67 -9.79
C SER A 40 3.16 -21.57 -9.49
N THR A 41 3.99 -21.57 -10.54
CA THR A 41 5.44 -21.33 -10.47
C THR A 41 5.84 -19.92 -10.92
N THR A 42 4.88 -19.04 -11.27
CA THR A 42 5.15 -17.77 -11.95
C THR A 42 6.22 -16.90 -11.26
N VAL A 43 6.18 -16.72 -9.93
CA VAL A 43 7.19 -15.93 -9.22
C VAL A 43 8.53 -16.65 -9.23
N GLN A 44 8.57 -17.96 -9.03
CA GLN A 44 9.80 -18.73 -9.10
C GLN A 44 10.45 -18.65 -10.49
N ASP A 45 9.65 -18.70 -11.56
CA ASP A 45 10.10 -18.56 -12.94
C ASP A 45 10.61 -17.14 -13.22
N LEU A 46 9.90 -16.12 -12.73
CA LEU A 46 10.33 -14.71 -12.81
C LEU A 46 11.68 -14.48 -12.10
N MET A 47 11.90 -15.15 -10.98
CA MET A 47 13.10 -15.03 -10.15
C MET A 47 14.31 -15.79 -10.69
N SER A 48 14.13 -16.62 -11.72
CA SER A 48 15.18 -17.48 -12.26
C SER A 48 15.59 -17.02 -13.66
N CYS A 49 16.84 -17.24 -14.02
CA CYS A 49 17.29 -17.07 -15.40
C CYS A 49 16.79 -18.25 -16.24
N ALA A 50 16.33 -17.99 -17.48
CA ALA A 50 15.77 -19.03 -18.35
C ALA A 50 16.80 -20.12 -18.69
N ASP A 51 18.03 -19.71 -18.99
CA ASP A 51 19.10 -20.61 -19.47
C ASP A 51 20.20 -20.86 -18.43
N SER A 52 19.99 -20.52 -17.15
CA SER A 52 21.01 -20.75 -16.12
C SER A 52 20.43 -21.02 -14.73
N THR A 53 21.28 -21.50 -13.81
CA THR A 53 20.93 -21.67 -12.39
C THR A 53 20.97 -20.36 -11.60
N LEU A 54 21.27 -19.24 -12.27
CA LEU A 54 21.32 -17.92 -11.66
C LEU A 54 19.92 -17.51 -11.20
N LYS A 55 19.84 -17.05 -9.95
CA LYS A 55 18.63 -16.43 -9.40
C LYS A 55 18.79 -14.91 -9.41
N HIS A 56 17.81 -14.23 -9.96
CA HIS A 56 17.77 -12.77 -10.05
C HIS A 56 17.45 -12.15 -8.70
N HIS A 57 17.91 -10.93 -8.49
CA HIS A 57 17.62 -10.20 -7.26
C HIS A 57 16.17 -9.74 -7.24
N THR A 58 15.44 -10.06 -6.17
CA THR A 58 13.99 -9.87 -6.10
C THR A 58 13.60 -9.01 -4.92
N THR A 59 12.67 -8.10 -5.16
CA THR A 59 12.07 -7.23 -4.16
C THR A 59 10.56 -7.18 -4.35
N VAL A 60 9.85 -6.72 -3.33
CA VAL A 60 8.41 -6.45 -3.38
C VAL A 60 8.16 -4.97 -3.10
N ASN A 61 7.20 -4.40 -3.82
CA ASN A 61 6.79 -3.02 -3.64
C ASN A 61 5.69 -2.94 -2.58
N MET A 62 5.91 -2.10 -1.58
CA MET A 62 5.04 -1.92 -0.42
C MET A 62 3.90 -0.92 -0.66
N GLY A 63 3.78 -0.35 -1.86
CA GLY A 63 2.78 0.67 -2.18
C GLY A 63 3.07 2.09 -1.65
N ILE A 64 4.17 2.29 -0.90
CA ILE A 64 4.48 3.55 -0.19
C ILE A 64 4.54 4.77 -1.14
N LYS A 65 5.22 4.61 -2.29
CA LYS A 65 5.33 5.69 -3.29
C LYS A 65 4.17 5.72 -4.27
N ASN A 66 3.59 4.56 -4.53
CA ASN A 66 2.52 4.38 -5.48
C ASN A 66 1.72 3.13 -5.09
N ALA A 67 0.55 3.37 -4.50
CA ALA A 67 -0.31 2.35 -3.90
C ALA A 67 -0.72 1.26 -4.91
N HIS A 68 -0.84 1.63 -6.19
CA HIS A 68 -1.14 0.72 -7.29
C HIS A 68 -0.12 -0.42 -7.44
N PHE A 69 1.12 -0.20 -7.03
CA PHE A 69 2.16 -1.24 -7.06
C PHE A 69 2.24 -2.04 -5.76
N PHE A 70 1.27 -1.95 -4.85
CA PHE A 70 1.26 -2.78 -3.64
C PHE A 70 1.32 -4.28 -4.00
N GLY A 71 2.29 -4.99 -3.44
CA GLY A 71 2.53 -6.40 -3.71
C GLY A 71 3.29 -6.67 -5.01
N ALA A 72 3.53 -5.67 -5.86
CA ALA A 72 4.22 -5.86 -7.13
C ALA A 72 5.63 -6.41 -6.91
N ILE A 73 5.96 -7.48 -7.63
CA ILE A 73 7.29 -8.08 -7.59
C ILE A 73 8.17 -7.36 -8.60
N MET A 74 9.35 -6.93 -8.15
CA MET A 74 10.37 -6.33 -9.00
C MET A 74 11.60 -7.23 -8.99
N VAL A 75 11.99 -7.67 -10.19
CA VAL A 75 13.13 -8.56 -10.39
C VAL A 75 14.20 -7.82 -11.19
N LYS A 76 15.36 -7.62 -10.58
CA LYS A 76 16.54 -7.09 -11.27
C LYS A 76 17.24 -8.24 -11.98
N ARG A 77 17.05 -8.29 -13.31
CA ARG A 77 17.56 -9.37 -14.17
C ARG A 77 19.06 -9.20 -14.50
N CYS A 78 19.71 -10.29 -14.90
CA CYS A 78 21.09 -10.25 -15.40
C CYS A 78 21.14 -9.67 -16.82
N SER A 79 22.35 -9.33 -17.31
CA SER A 79 22.55 -8.77 -18.65
C SER A 79 22.12 -9.70 -19.80
N GLU A 80 22.03 -11.00 -19.54
CA GLU A 80 21.63 -12.01 -20.53
C GLU A 80 20.10 -12.11 -20.66
N CYS A 81 19.36 -11.65 -19.66
CA CYS A 81 17.91 -11.58 -19.69
C CYS A 81 17.47 -10.21 -20.22
N ILE A 82 17.28 -10.10 -21.54
CA ILE A 82 17.17 -8.82 -22.28
C ILE A 82 15.85 -8.04 -22.04
N ASP A 83 14.92 -8.54 -21.23
CA ASP A 83 13.68 -7.81 -20.93
C ASP A 83 13.80 -6.93 -19.67
N ARG A 84 13.30 -5.69 -19.78
CA ARG A 84 13.21 -4.68 -18.70
C ARG A 84 12.59 -5.27 -17.43
N ASP A 85 12.90 -4.67 -16.27
CA ASP A 85 12.34 -5.01 -14.96
C ASP A 85 10.86 -5.39 -15.08
N GLN A 86 10.58 -6.70 -15.03
CA GLN A 86 9.21 -7.18 -15.16
C GLN A 86 8.53 -7.01 -13.81
N VAL A 87 7.48 -6.18 -13.82
CA VAL A 87 6.52 -6.13 -12.74
C VAL A 87 5.47 -7.19 -13.01
N HIS A 88 5.24 -8.12 -12.09
CA HIS A 88 4.06 -8.97 -12.16
C HIS A 88 2.84 -8.13 -11.75
N PRO A 89 1.94 -7.77 -12.67
CA PRO A 89 0.79 -6.97 -12.32
C PRO A 89 -0.27 -7.89 -11.70
N TRP A 90 -0.63 -7.59 -10.47
CA TRP A 90 -1.75 -8.23 -9.79
C TRP A 90 -3.07 -7.62 -10.26
N THR A 91 -4.11 -8.44 -10.41
CA THR A 91 -5.47 -7.91 -10.58
C THR A 91 -5.89 -7.12 -9.33
N SER A 92 -6.87 -6.22 -9.46
CA SER A 92 -7.42 -5.50 -8.30
C SER A 92 -7.96 -6.44 -7.21
N SER A 93 -8.60 -7.55 -7.61
CA SER A 93 -9.08 -8.57 -6.67
C SER A 93 -7.93 -9.24 -5.92
N GLU A 94 -6.88 -9.67 -6.62
CA GLU A 94 -5.73 -10.32 -5.99
C GLU A 94 -4.97 -9.36 -5.05
N ARG A 95 -4.84 -8.08 -5.42
CA ARG A 95 -4.26 -7.06 -4.53
C ARG A 95 -5.09 -6.87 -3.28
N PHE A 96 -6.42 -6.87 -3.40
CA PHE A 96 -7.30 -6.76 -2.24
C PHE A 96 -7.16 -7.96 -1.30
N ASP A 97 -7.15 -9.18 -1.85
CA ASP A 97 -6.94 -10.41 -1.06
C ASP A 97 -5.56 -10.43 -0.39
N LEU A 98 -4.53 -9.95 -1.08
CA LEU A 98 -3.19 -9.81 -0.52
C LEU A 98 -3.16 -8.75 0.59
N LEU A 99 -3.83 -7.61 0.39
CA LEU A 99 -3.94 -6.55 1.38
C LEU A 99 -4.63 -7.04 2.66
N ARG A 100 -5.74 -7.77 2.52
CA ARG A 100 -6.48 -8.36 3.64
C ARG A 100 -5.62 -9.32 4.47
N GLN A 101 -4.92 -10.24 3.82
CA GLN A 101 -4.00 -11.15 4.50
C GLN A 101 -2.84 -10.42 5.16
N TYR A 102 -2.35 -9.33 4.54
CA TYR A 102 -1.29 -8.51 5.10
C TYR A 102 -1.77 -7.74 6.33
N THR A 103 -2.99 -7.19 6.33
CA THR A 103 -3.56 -6.55 7.52
C THR A 103 -3.79 -7.53 8.66
N ASP A 104 -4.22 -8.77 8.38
CA ASP A 104 -4.34 -9.81 9.40
C ASP A 104 -3.00 -10.08 10.08
N TRP A 105 -1.92 -10.10 9.29
CA TRP A 105 -0.57 -10.22 9.80
C TRP A 105 -0.18 -9.00 10.66
N LEU A 106 -0.46 -7.78 10.22
CA LEU A 106 -0.19 -6.56 10.98
C LEU A 106 -0.93 -6.54 12.33
N ILE A 107 -2.18 -6.99 12.35
CA ILE A 107 -2.99 -7.13 13.58
C ILE A 107 -2.31 -8.12 14.53
N LYS A 108 -1.89 -9.28 14.01
CA LYS A 108 -1.19 -10.33 14.79
C LYS A 108 0.09 -9.81 15.43
N VAL A 109 0.90 -9.06 14.68
CA VAL A 109 2.16 -8.47 15.19
C VAL A 109 1.95 -7.14 15.92
N LYS A 110 0.69 -6.69 16.05
CA LYS A 110 0.26 -5.45 16.69
C LYS A 110 0.91 -4.19 16.08
N ASP A 111 1.11 -4.18 14.76
CA ASP A 111 1.59 -2.99 14.06
C ASP A 111 0.47 -1.97 13.80
N ARG A 112 0.23 -1.15 14.81
CA ARG A 112 -0.78 -0.11 14.76
C ARG A 112 -0.50 0.97 13.71
N ASP A 113 0.75 1.42 13.62
CA ASP A 113 1.06 2.63 12.84
C ASP A 113 0.97 2.32 11.35
N THR A 114 1.49 1.16 10.91
CA THR A 114 1.33 0.68 9.53
C THR A 114 -0.15 0.41 9.20
N LEU A 115 -0.95 -0.11 10.13
CA LEU A 115 -2.41 -0.27 9.92
C LEU A 115 -3.10 1.07 9.66
N LYS A 116 -2.75 2.13 10.41
CA LYS A 116 -3.29 3.48 10.19
C LYS A 116 -2.93 4.01 8.81
N GLU A 117 -1.69 3.80 8.36
CA GLU A 117 -1.26 4.19 7.02
C GLU A 117 -2.02 3.45 5.92
N ILE A 118 -2.21 2.13 6.08
CA ILE A 118 -3.00 1.34 5.13
C ILE A 118 -4.43 1.85 5.04
N ILE A 119 -5.11 2.12 6.16
CA ILE A 119 -6.50 2.62 6.18
C ILE A 119 -6.66 3.89 5.34
N LEU A 120 -5.64 4.76 5.30
CA LEU A 120 -5.64 5.96 4.48
C LEU A 120 -5.46 5.66 2.99
N GLN A 121 -4.82 4.54 2.65
CA GLN A 121 -4.43 4.15 1.30
C GLN A 121 -5.30 3.03 0.69
N ILE A 122 -6.21 2.38 1.43
CA ILE A 122 -7.02 1.22 0.96
C ILE A 122 -7.56 1.43 -0.45
N PHE A 123 -8.24 2.56 -0.70
CA PHE A 123 -8.87 2.81 -2.00
C PHE A 123 -7.86 3.00 -3.14
N ALA A 124 -6.67 3.53 -2.84
CA ALA A 124 -5.61 3.67 -3.82
C ALA A 124 -4.93 2.33 -4.10
N ILE A 125 -4.75 1.48 -3.07
CA ILE A 125 -4.15 0.15 -3.20
C ILE A 125 -5.03 -0.76 -4.06
N THR A 126 -6.34 -0.73 -3.84
CA THR A 126 -7.24 -1.71 -4.46
C THR A 126 -7.60 -1.37 -5.89
N GLU A 127 -7.18 -0.22 -6.44
CA GLU A 127 -7.61 0.29 -7.76
C GLU A 127 -9.11 0.11 -7.98
N LEU A 128 -9.85 0.33 -6.89
CA LEU A 128 -11.29 0.44 -6.85
C LEU A 128 -11.87 1.12 -8.07
N GLY A 129 -11.38 2.36 -8.30
CA GLY A 129 -12.08 3.46 -9.01
C GLY A 129 -13.43 3.81 -8.38
N ARG A 130 -14.13 2.79 -7.90
CA ARG A 130 -15.41 2.71 -7.24
C ARG A 130 -15.17 2.36 -5.78
N VAL A 131 -15.77 3.16 -4.92
CA VAL A 131 -15.96 2.79 -3.53
C VAL A 131 -16.97 1.65 -3.52
N THR A 132 -16.48 0.41 -3.46
CA THR A 132 -17.34 -0.76 -3.26
C THR A 132 -17.78 -0.82 -1.80
N GLN A 133 -18.95 -1.40 -1.54
CA GLN A 133 -19.42 -1.65 -0.19
C GLN A 133 -18.41 -2.50 0.59
N GLU A 134 -17.82 -3.51 -0.06
CA GLU A 134 -16.78 -4.37 0.53
C GLU A 134 -15.55 -3.58 1.01
N ASN A 135 -15.07 -2.61 0.22
CA ASN A 135 -13.94 -1.78 0.64
C ASN A 135 -14.29 -0.88 1.83
N GLN A 136 -15.53 -0.39 1.91
CA GLN A 136 -16.00 0.41 3.03
C GLN A 136 -16.11 -0.43 4.31
N GLU A 137 -16.70 -1.62 4.21
CA GLU A 137 -16.83 -2.57 5.32
C GLU A 137 -15.44 -2.98 5.85
N PHE A 138 -14.53 -3.35 4.95
CA PHE A 138 -13.15 -3.69 5.32
C PHE A 138 -12.41 -2.50 5.96
N LYS A 139 -12.57 -1.29 5.43
CA LYS A 139 -11.99 -0.09 6.04
C LYS A 139 -12.53 0.14 7.45
N GLN A 140 -13.84 -0.02 7.65
CA GLN A 140 -14.47 0.15 8.96
C GLN A 140 -13.98 -0.91 9.96
N GLU A 141 -13.90 -2.17 9.53
CA GLU A 141 -13.34 -3.27 10.33
C GLU A 141 -11.93 -2.93 10.84
N LEU A 142 -11.05 -2.45 9.95
CA LEU A 142 -9.69 -2.06 10.33
C LEU A 142 -9.66 -0.86 11.29
N MET A 143 -10.56 0.11 11.13
CA MET A 143 -10.67 1.24 12.06
C MET A 143 -11.06 0.76 13.47
N ASP A 144 -12.01 -0.18 13.56
CA ASP A 144 -12.45 -0.75 14.82
C ASP A 144 -11.32 -1.55 15.50
N VAL A 145 -10.56 -2.33 14.73
CA VAL A 145 -9.38 -3.06 15.24
C VAL A 145 -8.31 -2.10 15.76
N VAL A 146 -8.02 -1.03 15.03
CA VAL A 146 -7.05 -0.01 15.47
C VAL A 146 -7.51 0.67 16.78
N ALA A 147 -8.80 0.95 16.92
CA ALA A 147 -9.36 1.51 18.15
C ALA A 147 -9.21 0.54 19.35
N LEU A 148 -9.40 -0.76 19.13
CA LEU A 148 -9.17 -1.79 20.15
C LEU A 148 -7.68 -1.89 20.54
N LEU A 149 -6.77 -1.83 19.57
CA LEU A 149 -5.33 -1.81 19.85
C LEU A 149 -4.93 -0.56 20.65
N ASP A 150 -5.50 0.61 20.33
CA ASP A 150 -5.30 1.86 21.08
C ASP A 150 -5.77 1.73 22.54
N LYS A 151 -6.95 1.15 22.77
CA LYS A 151 -7.49 0.92 24.13
C LYS A 151 -6.58 0.00 24.97
N ASN A 152 -6.16 -1.12 24.38
CA ASN A 152 -5.28 -2.08 25.06
C ASN A 152 -3.93 -1.46 25.42
N HIS A 153 -3.42 -0.54 24.60
CA HIS A 153 -2.17 0.14 24.91
C HIS A 153 -2.30 1.09 26.11
N CYS A 154 -3.41 1.80 26.23
CA CYS A 154 -3.68 2.69 27.37
C CYS A 154 -3.82 1.91 28.69
N GLU A 155 -4.55 0.79 28.69
CA GLU A 155 -4.75 -0.05 29.88
C GLU A 155 -3.43 -0.66 30.39
N ALA A 156 -2.57 -1.12 29.47
CA ALA A 156 -1.25 -1.66 29.83
C ALA A 156 -0.31 -0.63 30.47
N ARG A 157 -0.48 0.67 30.19
CA ARG A 157 0.32 1.74 30.82
C ARG A 157 -0.22 2.16 32.18
N SER A 158 -1.52 1.98 32.44
CA SER A 158 -2.16 2.39 33.70
C SER A 158 -1.91 1.44 34.87
N SER A 159 -1.37 0.24 34.63
CA SER A 159 -1.15 -0.79 35.65
C SER A 159 0.26 -0.78 36.26
N ILE A 160 1.12 0.18 35.91
CA ILE A 160 2.41 0.36 36.58
C ILE A 160 2.13 0.93 37.99
N PRO A 161 2.51 0.22 39.07
CA PRO A 161 2.26 0.68 40.42
C PRO A 161 3.05 1.97 40.67
N THR A 162 2.32 3.06 40.94
CA THR A 162 2.85 4.34 41.38
C THR A 162 3.43 4.20 42.78
N SER A 163 4.63 3.62 42.89
CA SER A 163 5.39 3.62 44.13
C SER A 163 6.05 4.99 44.35
N ASN A 164 5.61 5.63 45.44
CA ASN A 164 6.24 6.68 46.24
C ASN A 164 6.83 7.92 45.54
N LYS A 165 6.07 9.02 45.70
CA LYS A 165 6.51 10.41 45.83
C LYS A 165 7.92 10.53 46.44
N ARG A 166 8.92 10.89 45.63
CA ARG A 166 10.02 11.76 46.07
C ARG A 166 9.83 13.13 45.42
N LYS A 167 9.51 14.09 46.29
CA LYS A 167 9.55 15.53 46.03
C LYS A 167 10.96 15.90 45.56
N ARG A 168 11.10 16.44 44.35
CA ARG A 168 12.31 17.12 43.92
C ARG A 168 11.91 18.41 43.21
N ASP A 169 12.57 19.46 43.63
CA ASP A 169 12.22 20.86 43.39
C ASP A 169 12.35 21.29 41.93
N GLU A 170 11.57 22.32 41.66
CA GLU A 170 11.38 23.07 40.43
C GLU A 170 12.69 23.66 39.90
N ILE A 171 12.94 23.50 38.60
CA ILE A 171 13.66 24.49 37.79
C ILE A 171 12.84 24.71 36.52
N ASP A 172 12.27 25.90 36.48
CA ASP A 172 11.60 26.58 35.37
C ASP A 172 12.64 27.01 34.34
N GLU A 173 12.42 26.72 33.05
CA GLU A 173 12.83 27.57 31.91
C GLU A 173 12.45 26.93 30.56
N GLY A 174 11.85 27.74 29.68
CA GLY A 174 11.85 27.49 28.23
C GLY A 174 10.50 27.21 27.57
N ARG A 175 9.63 28.22 27.47
CA ARG A 175 8.48 28.23 26.55
C ARG A 175 8.96 28.33 25.10
N GLU A 176 8.86 27.25 24.33
CA GLU A 176 8.78 27.33 22.86
C GLU A 176 7.33 27.12 22.41
N GLY A 177 6.81 28.13 21.72
CA GLY A 177 5.42 28.19 21.28
C GLY A 177 5.12 27.24 20.10
N PRO A 178 3.85 26.82 19.94
CA PRO A 178 3.47 25.90 18.88
C PRO A 178 3.58 26.55 17.50
N ILE A 179 4.33 25.90 16.61
CA ILE A 179 4.38 26.21 15.18
C ILE A 179 2.99 25.94 14.59
N LYS A 180 2.29 27.02 14.23
CA LYS A 180 1.02 26.97 13.49
C LYS A 180 1.30 26.56 12.04
N ILE A 181 1.06 25.30 11.71
CA ILE A 181 1.00 24.83 10.32
C ILE A 181 -0.32 25.32 9.74
N SER A 182 -0.25 26.36 8.91
CA SER A 182 -1.38 26.88 8.13
C SER A 182 -1.75 25.85 7.07
N ARG A 183 -2.82 25.09 7.30
CA ARG A 183 -3.45 24.28 6.26
C ARG A 183 -4.19 25.23 5.32
N HIS A 184 -3.59 25.54 4.18
CA HIS A 184 -4.31 26.16 3.07
C HIS A 184 -5.32 25.15 2.53
N THR A 185 -6.56 25.24 3.00
CA THR A 185 -7.69 24.58 2.35
C THR A 185 -7.93 25.29 1.03
N ILE A 186 -7.46 24.70 -0.07
CA ILE A 186 -7.84 25.10 -1.43
C ILE A 186 -9.34 24.80 -1.54
N SER A 187 -10.14 25.86 -1.52
CA SER A 187 -11.60 25.78 -1.67
C SER A 187 -11.90 25.83 -3.16
N TYR A 188 -12.11 24.67 -3.78
CA TYR A 188 -12.69 24.61 -5.12
C TYR A 188 -14.15 25.04 -5.06
N THR A 189 -14.57 25.83 -6.03
CA THR A 189 -15.98 26.17 -6.19
C THR A 189 -16.76 24.93 -6.60
N GLN A 190 -18.01 24.83 -6.18
CA GLN A 190 -18.89 23.72 -6.56
C GLN A 190 -18.98 23.56 -8.10
N ARG A 191 -18.89 24.67 -8.83
CA ARG A 191 -18.89 24.69 -10.29
C ARG A 191 -17.66 24.01 -10.90
N GLU A 192 -16.48 24.18 -10.30
CA GLU A 192 -15.23 23.53 -10.76
C GLU A 192 -15.28 22.03 -10.50
N VAL A 193 -15.83 21.61 -9.36
CA VAL A 193 -16.04 20.21 -9.03
C VAL A 193 -17.05 19.56 -10.00
N GLU A 194 -18.16 20.24 -10.29
CA GLU A 194 -19.17 19.76 -11.25
C GLU A 194 -18.59 19.64 -12.67
N ALA A 195 -17.77 20.61 -13.11
CA ALA A 195 -17.10 20.55 -14.41
C ALA A 195 -16.11 19.37 -14.52
N LEU A 196 -15.39 19.07 -13.44
CA LEU A 196 -14.49 17.92 -13.38
C LEU A 196 -15.26 16.59 -13.44
N ILE A 197 -16.35 16.47 -12.68
CA ILE A 197 -17.21 15.27 -12.68
C ILE A 197 -17.77 15.01 -14.08
N GLU A 198 -18.26 16.06 -14.76
CA GLU A 198 -18.80 15.95 -16.11
C GLU A 198 -17.72 15.51 -17.13
N SER A 199 -16.49 16.00 -16.97
CA SER A 199 -15.37 15.61 -17.82
C SER A 199 -14.98 14.15 -17.62
N CYS A 200 -14.95 13.66 -16.38
CA CYS A 200 -14.67 12.26 -16.07
C CYS A 200 -15.72 11.30 -16.66
N LYS A 201 -17.01 11.68 -16.64
CA LYS A 201 -18.09 10.88 -17.25
C LYS A 201 -17.91 10.72 -18.76
N LYS A 202 -17.56 11.80 -19.46
CA LYS A 202 -17.30 11.74 -20.91
C LYS A 202 -16.14 10.81 -21.26
N ILE A 203 -15.12 10.74 -20.40
CA ILE A 203 -14.00 9.82 -20.56
C ILE A 203 -14.43 8.37 -20.33
N GLU A 204 -15.23 8.11 -19.27
CA GLU A 204 -15.77 6.77 -19.00
C GLU A 204 -16.62 6.28 -20.18
N GLU A 205 -17.54 7.11 -20.69
CA GLU A 205 -18.38 6.79 -21.84
C GLU A 205 -17.56 6.53 -23.11
N ALA A 206 -16.56 7.37 -23.41
CA ALA A 206 -15.70 7.20 -24.58
C ALA A 206 -14.81 5.95 -24.49
N SER A 207 -14.37 5.58 -23.27
CA SER A 207 -13.54 4.38 -23.04
C SER A 207 -14.31 3.07 -23.18
N MET A 208 -15.64 3.12 -23.11
CA MET A 208 -16.52 1.97 -23.22
C MET A 208 -17.00 1.69 -24.65
N ASP A 209 -16.68 2.55 -25.61
CA ASP A 209 -17.02 2.33 -27.02
C ASP A 209 -15.97 1.41 -27.69
N PRO A 210 -16.33 0.18 -28.10
CA PRO A 210 -15.40 -0.78 -28.72
C PRO A 210 -14.85 -0.32 -30.07
N LEU A 211 -15.44 0.70 -30.69
CA LEU A 211 -15.01 1.28 -31.95
C LEU A 211 -14.03 2.45 -31.77
N MET A 212 -13.86 2.94 -30.53
CA MET A 212 -12.95 4.04 -30.19
C MET A 212 -11.53 3.54 -29.89
N LEU A 213 -10.92 2.85 -30.87
CA LEU A 213 -9.45 2.82 -31.07
C LEU A 213 -9.01 4.12 -31.77
N ASN A 214 -9.54 5.25 -31.30
CA ASN A 214 -9.58 6.49 -32.07
C ASN A 214 -8.57 7.48 -31.49
N ASP A 215 -7.68 7.99 -32.34
CA ASP A 215 -6.66 8.99 -32.02
C ASP A 215 -7.27 10.23 -31.33
N GLU A 216 -8.56 10.48 -31.54
CA GLU A 216 -9.35 11.52 -30.88
C GLU A 216 -9.43 11.35 -29.36
N LEU A 217 -9.54 10.12 -28.83
CA LEU A 217 -9.54 9.88 -27.38
C LEU A 217 -8.15 10.11 -26.79
N ALA A 218 -7.10 9.70 -27.50
CA ALA A 218 -5.72 9.98 -27.10
C ALA A 218 -5.44 11.49 -27.08
N GLN A 219 -5.97 12.23 -28.07
CA GLN A 219 -5.86 13.68 -28.13
C GLN A 219 -6.64 14.36 -27.00
N ALA A 220 -7.89 13.94 -26.72
CA ALA A 220 -8.68 14.49 -25.61
C ALA A 220 -8.02 14.24 -24.24
N MET A 221 -7.41 13.06 -24.05
CA MET A 221 -6.64 12.74 -22.84
C MET A 221 -5.35 13.58 -22.75
N SER A 222 -4.72 13.91 -23.88
CA SER A 222 -3.56 14.80 -23.92
C SER A 222 -3.94 16.24 -23.57
N GLU A 223 -5.04 16.76 -24.12
CA GLU A 223 -5.53 18.12 -23.84
C GLU A 223 -5.97 18.28 -22.37
N LEU A 224 -6.60 17.24 -21.79
CA LEU A 224 -6.92 17.22 -20.37
C LEU A 224 -5.65 17.28 -19.51
N LYS A 225 -4.62 16.50 -19.87
CA LYS A 225 -3.33 16.50 -19.18
C LYS A 225 -2.67 17.89 -19.23
N ASP A 226 -2.68 18.56 -20.38
CA ASP A 226 -2.11 19.90 -20.53
C ASP A 226 -2.89 20.96 -19.75
N THR A 227 -4.22 20.82 -19.69
CA THR A 227 -5.09 21.68 -18.89
C THR A 227 -4.84 21.48 -17.39
N LEU A 228 -4.65 20.26 -16.91
CA LEU A 228 -4.32 20.01 -15.50
C LEU A 228 -2.92 20.53 -15.13
N ASN A 229 -1.96 20.46 -16.05
CA ASN A 229 -0.61 20.99 -15.84
C ASN A 229 -0.53 22.52 -15.81
N THR A 230 -1.54 23.24 -16.31
CA THR A 230 -1.57 24.71 -16.24
C THR A 230 -2.07 25.23 -14.88
N PHE A 231 -2.64 24.36 -14.05
CA PHE A 231 -3.06 24.68 -12.68
C PHE A 231 -2.02 24.30 -11.59
N VAL A 232 -0.88 23.74 -11.98
CA VAL A 232 0.27 23.43 -11.11
C VAL A 232 1.35 24.49 -11.29
#